data_AF-A0A0N4WXX9-F1
#
_entry.id   AF-A0A0N4WXX9-F1
#
_cell.length_a   1.000
_cell.length_b   1.000
_cell.length_c   1.000
_cell.angle_alpha   90.00
_cell.angle_beta   90.00
_cell.angle_gamma   90.00
#
_symmetry.space_group_name_H-M   'P 1'
#
loop_
_entity.id
_entity.type
_entity.pdbx_description
1 polymer ?
#
loop_
_entity_poly.entity_id
_entity_poly.type
_entity_poly.pdbx_seq_one_letter_code
_entity_poly.pdbx_strand_id
1 'polypeptide(L)'
;MSYNVVDPALELSDPCPDIHVLFVDFNDRFFEGTLAQCEVKWSPRMFSCAGVCSYEGRSGMCSIRLSLPLLKLRPRKDLIETLLHEMIHAFLFVTQRNRDRDGHGPEFQYHMYRINQMANTNITIYHSFHDEVNVYKQHIWRCDGPCRERRPFFGYVKRSSNRAPGPNDLWWNSHKASCNGTFQKIKEPEGYGQRKRKKPDESGVLSQTSPTLDIYITVGNGNLKKKPGALPSSGIGSADCPIIIESDSPPSTSSTSFSSSEGPPNEIALSRNVICPSCGEDVIEYFINDHLDSCVYLQ
;
A
#
# COMPACT_ATOMS: atom_id res chain seq x y z
N MET A 1 3.71 0.61 31.99
CA MET A 1 2.63 -0.38 31.82
C MET A 1 2.87 -1.08 30.50
N SER A 2 2.86 -2.40 30.47
CA SER A 2 2.93 -3.20 29.24
C SER A 2 1.51 -3.55 28.82
N TYR A 3 1.20 -3.37 27.54
CA TYR A 3 -0.05 -3.74 26.91
C TYR A 3 0.23 -4.92 25.98
N ASN A 4 -0.68 -5.90 25.88
CA ASN A 4 -0.57 -6.95 24.87
C ASN A 4 -1.78 -6.83 23.94
N VAL A 5 -1.68 -5.96 22.93
CA VAL A 5 -2.81 -5.64 22.04
C VAL A 5 -2.99 -6.67 20.92
N VAL A 6 -2.00 -7.56 20.75
CA VAL A 6 -1.99 -8.67 19.77
C VAL A 6 -1.98 -10.04 20.47
N ASP A 7 -2.55 -10.13 21.67
CA ASP A 7 -2.74 -11.40 22.36
C ASP A 7 -3.51 -12.38 21.44
N PRO A 8 -2.97 -13.59 21.17
CA PRO A 8 -3.63 -14.59 20.33
C PRO A 8 -5.07 -14.92 20.77
N ALA A 9 -5.41 -14.76 22.06
CA ALA A 9 -6.78 -14.96 22.54
C ALA A 9 -7.77 -13.95 21.93
N LEU A 10 -7.31 -12.75 21.54
CA LEU A 10 -8.13 -11.72 20.91
C LEU A 10 -8.52 -12.09 19.47
N GLU A 11 -7.78 -12.97 18.80
CA GLU A 11 -8.18 -13.51 17.50
C GLU A 11 -9.49 -14.31 17.58
N LEU A 12 -9.86 -14.81 18.77
CA LEU A 12 -11.09 -15.56 18.98
C LEU A 12 -12.21 -14.69 19.58
N SER A 13 -11.87 -13.82 20.54
CA SER A 13 -12.86 -13.03 21.27
C SER A 13 -13.26 -11.73 20.57
N ASP A 14 -12.36 -11.13 19.79
CA ASP A 14 -12.60 -9.92 19.01
C ASP A 14 -11.80 -9.96 17.68
N PRO A 15 -12.17 -10.84 16.74
CA PRO A 15 -11.42 -11.02 15.49
C PRO A 15 -11.49 -9.80 14.55
N CYS A 16 -12.50 -8.93 14.70
CA CYS A 16 -12.78 -7.83 13.79
C CYS A 16 -13.07 -6.54 14.57
N PRO A 17 -12.04 -5.97 15.23
CA PRO A 17 -12.22 -4.78 16.04
C PRO A 17 -12.67 -3.58 15.22
N ASP A 18 -13.43 -2.68 15.86
CA ASP A 18 -13.78 -1.40 15.28
C ASP A 18 -12.54 -0.48 15.23
N ILE A 19 -12.19 -0.01 14.02
CA ILE A 19 -11.02 0.83 13.79
C ILE A 19 -11.07 2.19 14.50
N HIS A 20 -12.27 2.73 14.74
CA HIS A 20 -12.42 4.01 15.43
C HIS A 20 -12.19 3.83 16.93
N VAL A 21 -12.66 2.71 17.50
CA VAL A 21 -12.37 2.35 18.89
C VAL A 21 -10.88 2.14 19.09
N LEU A 22 -10.24 1.36 18.20
CA LEU A 22 -8.79 1.17 18.24
C LEU A 22 -8.03 2.49 18.11
N PHE A 23 -8.44 3.36 17.17
CA PHE A 23 -7.76 4.63 16.95
C PHE A 23 -7.81 5.53 18.18
N VAL A 24 -8.98 5.66 18.83
CA VAL A 24 -9.12 6.45 20.07
C VAL A 24 -8.24 5.85 21.18
N ASP A 25 -8.32 4.54 21.38
CA ASP A 25 -7.53 3.85 22.41
C ASP A 25 -6.02 4.00 22.19
N PHE A 26 -5.56 3.80 20.96
CA PHE A 26 -4.15 3.90 20.61
C PHE A 26 -3.64 5.34 20.63
N ASN A 27 -4.47 6.32 20.27
CA ASN A 27 -4.13 7.74 20.38
C ASN A 27 -3.79 8.10 21.84
N ASP A 28 -4.64 7.68 22.77
CA ASP A 28 -4.44 7.97 24.19
C ASP A 28 -3.23 7.21 24.75
N ARG A 29 -3.08 5.92 24.42
CA ARG A 29 -2.01 5.06 24.97
C ARG A 29 -0.62 5.35 24.43
N PHE A 30 -0.51 5.68 23.15
CA PHE A 30 0.78 5.67 22.44
C PHE A 30 1.19 7.03 21.87
N PHE A 31 0.24 7.97 21.73
CA PHE A 31 0.43 9.27 21.09
C PHE A 31 -0.06 10.46 21.94
N GLU A 32 -0.36 10.23 23.23
CA GLU A 32 -0.70 11.26 24.21
C GLU A 32 -1.89 12.16 23.80
N GLY A 33 -2.84 11.60 23.05
CA GLY A 33 -4.00 12.34 22.56
C GLY A 33 -3.72 13.25 21.35
N THR A 34 -2.48 13.33 20.88
CA THR A 34 -2.03 14.26 19.83
C THR A 34 -2.76 14.09 18.49
N LEU A 35 -3.26 12.89 18.20
CA LEU A 35 -3.95 12.57 16.95
C LEU A 35 -5.45 12.88 16.98
N ALA A 36 -5.98 13.58 18.00
CA ALA A 36 -7.40 13.86 18.14
C ALA A 36 -8.04 14.60 16.95
N GLN A 37 -7.25 15.33 16.15
CA GLN A 37 -7.70 16.04 14.95
C GLN A 37 -7.54 15.22 13.66
N CYS A 38 -6.99 14.01 13.74
CA CYS A 38 -6.89 13.11 12.61
C CYS A 38 -8.15 12.27 12.48
N GLU A 39 -8.41 11.76 11.28
CA GLU A 39 -9.48 10.80 11.03
C GLU A 39 -8.90 9.44 10.61
N VAL A 40 -9.62 8.37 10.93
CA VAL A 40 -9.38 7.02 10.41
C VAL A 40 -10.60 6.53 9.65
N LYS A 41 -10.43 5.97 8.46
CA LYS A 41 -11.55 5.45 7.64
C LYS A 41 -11.17 4.19 6.86
N TRP A 42 -12.15 3.35 6.59
CA TRP A 42 -12.02 2.28 5.61
C TRP A 42 -12.03 2.80 4.17
N SER A 43 -11.14 2.28 3.34
CA SER A 43 -11.14 2.47 1.89
C SER A 43 -11.60 1.20 1.18
N PRO A 44 -12.78 1.20 0.53
CA PRO A 44 -13.30 0.03 -0.18
C PRO A 44 -12.61 -0.22 -1.53
N ARG A 45 -11.73 0.69 -1.98
CA ARG A 45 -11.11 0.64 -3.32
C ARG A 45 -9.59 0.79 -3.29
N MET A 46 -8.95 0.54 -2.14
CA MET A 46 -7.50 0.59 -2.00
C MET A 46 -6.92 -0.82 -2.11
N PHE A 47 -6.34 -1.14 -3.27
CA PHE A 47 -5.90 -2.50 -3.61
C PHE A 47 -4.38 -2.64 -3.73
N SER A 48 -3.63 -1.56 -3.50
CA SER A 48 -2.18 -1.49 -3.71
C SER A 48 -1.37 -1.44 -2.42
N CYS A 49 -2.00 -1.06 -1.31
CA CYS A 49 -1.38 -0.99 0.01
C CYS A 49 -2.46 -1.19 1.08
N ALA A 50 -2.08 -1.65 2.27
CA ALA A 50 -3.01 -1.91 3.37
C ALA A 50 -3.37 -0.65 4.18
N GLY A 51 -2.48 0.35 4.20
CA GLY A 51 -2.67 1.62 4.88
C GLY A 51 -2.12 2.79 4.06
N VAL A 52 -2.62 4.00 4.35
CA VAL A 52 -2.01 5.27 3.94
C VAL A 52 -2.47 6.40 4.87
N CYS A 53 -1.58 7.25 5.39
CA CYS A 53 -1.92 8.59 5.86
C CYS A 53 -1.65 9.62 4.77
N SER A 54 -2.62 10.52 4.59
CA SER A 54 -2.48 11.73 3.78
C SER A 54 -2.64 12.96 4.66
N TYR A 55 -1.70 13.91 4.56
CA TYR A 55 -1.78 15.20 5.23
C TYR A 55 -2.33 16.28 4.30
N GLU A 56 -3.47 16.86 4.64
CA GLU A 56 -4.05 17.98 3.90
C GLU A 56 -3.36 19.30 4.31
N GLY A 57 -2.18 19.53 3.73
CA GLY A 57 -1.28 20.66 3.98
C GLY A 57 -1.84 21.88 4.72
N ARG A 58 -2.72 22.68 4.08
CA ARG A 58 -3.23 23.96 4.60
C ARG A 58 -4.35 23.83 5.64
N SER A 59 -5.10 22.74 5.65
CA SER A 59 -6.19 22.49 6.62
C SER A 59 -5.68 21.77 7.87
N GLY A 60 -4.48 21.17 7.81
CA GLY A 60 -3.83 20.53 8.96
C GLY A 60 -4.43 19.17 9.34
N MET A 61 -5.35 18.63 8.55
CA MET A 61 -6.01 17.36 8.84
C MET A 61 -5.21 16.19 8.23
N CYS A 62 -4.68 15.25 9.04
CA CYS A 62 -4.26 13.92 8.52
C CYS A 62 -5.48 13.00 8.46
N SER A 63 -5.60 12.31 7.34
CA SER A 63 -6.57 11.24 7.11
C SER A 63 -5.82 9.94 6.96
N ILE A 64 -6.02 9.01 7.90
CA ILE A 64 -5.58 7.63 7.83
C ILE A 64 -6.66 6.82 7.11
N ARG A 65 -6.24 6.06 6.10
CA ARG A 65 -7.12 5.15 5.37
C ARG A 65 -6.57 3.74 5.44
N LEU A 66 -7.44 2.79 5.76
CA LEU A 66 -7.12 1.36 5.82
C LEU A 66 -7.82 0.61 4.69
N SER A 67 -7.15 -0.39 4.13
CA SER A 67 -7.68 -1.15 3.00
C SER A 67 -8.66 -2.18 3.51
N LEU A 68 -9.95 -1.96 3.22
CA LEU A 68 -10.95 -2.99 3.44
C LEU A 68 -10.63 -4.27 2.65
N PRO A 69 -10.28 -4.24 1.34
CA PRO A 69 -10.05 -5.47 0.59
C PRO A 69 -8.78 -6.25 1.00
N LEU A 70 -7.78 -5.60 1.59
CA LEU A 70 -6.55 -6.28 2.03
C LEU A 70 -6.59 -6.72 3.49
N LEU A 71 -7.32 -6.02 4.38
CA LEU A 71 -7.29 -6.29 5.82
C LEU A 71 -8.50 -7.07 6.35
N LYS A 72 -9.65 -7.07 5.65
CA LYS A 72 -10.90 -7.62 6.19
C LYS A 72 -10.86 -9.11 6.54
N LEU A 73 -10.02 -9.88 5.84
CA LEU A 73 -9.88 -11.34 6.05
C LEU A 73 -8.51 -11.70 6.64
N ARG A 74 -7.76 -10.72 7.12
CA ARG A 74 -6.46 -10.93 7.75
C ARG A 74 -6.64 -11.11 9.26
N PRO A 75 -5.68 -11.77 9.93
CA PRO A 75 -5.63 -11.82 11.39
C PRO A 75 -5.73 -10.42 12.00
N ARG A 76 -6.33 -10.33 13.19
CA ARG A 76 -6.51 -9.07 13.94
C ARG A 76 -5.20 -8.31 14.07
N LYS A 77 -4.09 -9.01 14.33
CA LYS A 77 -2.76 -8.37 14.47
C LYS A 77 -2.36 -7.52 13.26
N ASP A 78 -2.69 -7.94 12.04
CA ASP A 78 -2.27 -7.23 10.82
C ASP A 78 -3.00 -5.89 10.71
N LEU A 79 -4.27 -5.85 11.11
CA LEU A 79 -5.04 -4.61 11.22
C LEU A 79 -4.43 -3.67 12.25
N ILE A 80 -4.09 -4.18 13.43
CA ILE A 80 -3.49 -3.41 14.52
C ILE A 80 -2.14 -2.82 14.11
N GLU A 81 -1.25 -3.65 13.56
CA GLU A 81 0.10 -3.24 13.16
C GLU A 81 0.05 -2.24 12.00
N THR A 82 -0.83 -2.45 11.01
CA THR A 82 -1.04 -1.49 9.92
C THR A 82 -1.61 -0.17 10.44
N LEU A 83 -2.59 -0.20 11.34
CA LEU A 83 -3.14 1.02 11.93
C LEU A 83 -2.07 1.81 12.70
N LEU A 84 -1.30 1.14 13.56
CA LEU A 84 -0.24 1.78 14.34
C LEU A 84 0.85 2.36 13.44
N HIS A 85 1.22 1.67 12.35
CA HIS A 85 2.14 2.20 11.34
C HIS A 85 1.65 3.54 10.77
N GLU A 86 0.40 3.60 10.31
CA GLU A 86 -0.16 4.84 9.77
C GLU A 86 -0.34 5.93 10.83
N MET A 87 -0.59 5.55 12.09
CA MET A 87 -0.67 6.50 13.20
C MET A 87 0.71 7.11 13.54
N ILE A 88 1.81 6.38 13.37
CA ILE A 88 3.16 6.94 13.49
C ILE A 88 3.38 7.99 12.40
N HIS A 89 3.02 7.70 11.14
CA HIS A 89 3.07 8.71 10.08
C HIS A 89 2.24 9.95 10.42
N ALA A 90 0.98 9.75 10.84
CA ALA A 90 0.11 10.83 11.26
C ALA A 90 0.75 11.70 12.37
N PHE A 91 1.34 11.07 13.37
CA PHE A 91 2.00 11.75 14.48
C PHE A 91 3.16 12.61 14.01
N LEU A 92 4.02 12.08 13.14
CA LEU A 92 5.16 12.83 12.58
C LEU A 92 4.71 13.98 11.67
N PHE A 93 3.62 13.81 10.91
CA PHE A 93 3.04 14.90 10.12
C PHE A 93 2.55 16.05 11.02
N VAL A 94 1.84 15.71 12.10
CA VAL A 94 1.26 16.69 13.03
C VAL A 94 2.34 17.42 13.82
N THR A 95 3.33 16.70 14.36
CA THR A 95 4.31 17.25 15.32
C THR A 95 5.52 17.86 14.63
N GLN A 96 6.05 17.22 13.59
CA GLN A 96 7.33 17.62 12.98
C GLN A 96 7.15 18.32 11.64
N ARG A 97 5.92 18.37 11.10
CA ARG A 97 5.63 18.82 9.72
C ARG A 97 6.51 18.10 8.70
N ASN A 98 6.95 16.88 9.02
CA ASN A 98 7.85 16.11 8.19
C ASN A 98 7.09 15.73 6.91
N ARG A 99 7.48 16.31 5.77
CA ARG A 99 6.85 16.05 4.46
C ARG A 99 7.61 15.00 3.66
N ASP A 100 8.62 14.38 4.26
CA ASP A 100 9.51 13.49 3.55
C ASP A 100 8.74 12.24 3.13
N ARG A 101 8.84 11.92 1.84
CA ARG A 101 7.96 10.95 1.18
C ARG A 101 8.34 9.50 1.49
N ASP A 102 9.61 9.29 1.82
CA ASP A 102 10.16 7.98 2.21
C ASP A 102 9.78 7.60 3.65
N GLY A 103 9.17 8.52 4.42
CA GLY A 103 8.28 8.28 5.58
C GLY A 103 8.87 7.64 6.84
N HIS A 104 9.99 6.93 6.76
CA HIS A 104 10.44 5.96 7.77
C HIS A 104 11.86 6.23 8.32
N GLY A 105 12.22 7.51 8.45
CA GLY A 105 13.50 7.95 9.04
C GLY A 105 13.65 7.60 10.54
N PRO A 106 14.72 8.07 11.20
CA PRO A 106 15.04 7.74 12.60
C PRO A 106 13.87 7.97 13.58
N GLU A 107 13.07 9.03 13.36
CA GLU A 107 11.91 9.36 14.19
C GLU A 107 10.78 8.33 14.06
N PHE A 108 10.51 7.85 12.85
CA PHE A 108 9.54 6.77 12.64
C PHE A 108 10.01 5.50 13.35
N GLN A 109 11.28 5.15 13.15
CA GLN A 109 11.88 3.95 13.74
C GLN A 109 11.84 4.01 15.27
N TYR A 110 12.12 5.19 15.85
CA TYR A 110 11.99 5.41 17.30
C TYR A 110 10.58 5.07 17.81
N HIS A 111 9.53 5.64 17.21
CA HIS A 111 8.16 5.37 17.64
C HIS A 111 7.74 3.91 17.36
N MET A 112 8.17 3.33 16.24
CA MET A 112 7.95 1.92 15.90
C MET A 112 8.53 1.00 16.98
N TYR A 113 9.81 1.15 17.32
CA TYR A 113 10.45 0.32 18.35
C TYR A 113 9.84 0.53 19.74
N ARG A 114 9.54 1.78 20.10
CA ARG A 114 8.87 2.11 21.36
C ARG A 114 7.52 1.41 21.48
N ILE A 115 6.67 1.48 20.45
CA ILE A 115 5.33 0.87 20.46
C ILE A 115 5.43 -0.65 20.45
N ASN A 116 6.32 -1.24 19.64
CA ASN A 116 6.54 -2.70 19.62
C ASN A 116 6.88 -3.25 21.01
N GLN A 117 7.79 -2.59 21.73
CA GLN A 117 8.14 -2.99 23.10
C GLN A 117 6.99 -2.80 24.09
N MET A 118 6.22 -1.71 23.97
CA MET A 118 5.14 -1.39 24.91
C MET A 118 3.88 -2.23 24.70
N ALA A 119 3.58 -2.61 23.46
CA ALA A 119 2.31 -3.18 23.03
C ALA A 119 2.41 -4.65 22.59
N ASN A 120 3.62 -5.21 22.61
CA ASN A 120 3.95 -6.55 22.11
C ASN A 120 3.62 -6.73 20.62
N THR A 121 3.68 -5.65 19.83
CA THR A 121 3.43 -5.65 18.38
C THR A 121 4.72 -5.88 17.59
N ASN A 122 4.60 -6.18 16.30
CA ASN A 122 5.71 -6.25 15.36
C ASN A 122 5.48 -5.31 14.16
N ILE A 123 5.28 -4.02 14.44
CA ILE A 123 5.22 -2.97 13.42
C ILE A 123 6.56 -2.94 12.68
N THR A 124 6.51 -2.95 11.36
CA THR A 124 7.66 -2.89 10.47
C THR A 124 7.60 -1.65 9.59
N ILE A 125 8.74 -1.26 9.03
CA ILE A 125 8.85 -0.19 8.01
C ILE A 125 8.09 -0.58 6.74
N TYR A 126 8.13 -1.87 6.39
CA TYR A 126 7.52 -2.41 5.19
C TYR A 126 6.45 -3.41 5.56
N HIS A 127 5.28 -3.31 4.94
CA HIS A 127 4.19 -4.26 5.12
C HIS A 127 4.04 -5.14 3.86
N SER A 128 4.21 -6.45 4.02
CA SER A 128 4.09 -7.40 2.90
C SER A 128 2.64 -7.87 2.73
N PHE A 129 1.94 -7.28 1.75
CA PHE A 129 0.62 -7.74 1.28
C PHE A 129 0.67 -8.13 -0.22
N HIS A 130 1.85 -8.57 -0.67
CA HIS A 130 2.15 -8.77 -2.08
C HIS A 130 1.22 -9.76 -2.76
N ASP A 131 0.93 -10.88 -2.11
CA ASP A 131 0.07 -11.93 -2.66
C ASP A 131 -1.36 -11.46 -2.78
N GLU A 132 -1.89 -10.78 -1.75
CA GLU A 132 -3.22 -10.20 -1.76
C GLU A 132 -3.35 -9.12 -2.83
N VAL A 133 -2.37 -8.21 -2.91
CA VAL A 133 -2.33 -7.17 -3.95
C VAL A 133 -2.31 -7.81 -5.34
N ASN A 134 -1.55 -8.90 -5.53
CA ASN A 134 -1.46 -9.62 -6.80
C ASN A 134 -2.81 -10.26 -7.21
N VAL A 135 -3.62 -10.72 -6.27
CA VAL A 135 -4.98 -11.22 -6.54
C VAL A 135 -5.86 -10.13 -7.16
N TYR A 136 -5.71 -8.88 -6.71
CA TYR A 136 -6.49 -7.75 -7.24
C TYR A 136 -5.94 -7.16 -8.53
N LYS A 137 -4.68 -7.44 -8.91
CA LYS A 137 -4.05 -6.96 -10.17
C LYS A 137 -4.53 -7.73 -11.41
N GLN A 138 -5.83 -7.66 -11.68
CA GLN A 138 -6.51 -8.46 -12.69
C GLN A 138 -6.48 -7.85 -14.11
N HIS A 139 -6.13 -6.58 -14.24
CA HIS A 139 -5.95 -5.94 -15.54
C HIS A 139 -4.49 -6.05 -15.95
N ILE A 140 -4.23 -6.75 -17.06
CA ILE A 140 -2.88 -7.03 -17.52
C ILE A 140 -2.71 -6.51 -18.94
N TRP A 141 -1.62 -5.76 -19.14
CA TRP A 141 -1.14 -5.35 -20.45
C TRP A 141 0.22 -5.95 -20.71
N ARG A 142 0.55 -6.13 -21.99
CA ARG A 142 1.90 -6.46 -22.43
C ARG A 142 2.31 -5.56 -23.58
N CYS A 143 3.52 -5.02 -23.49
CA CYS A 143 4.14 -4.25 -24.55
C CYS A 143 4.44 -5.16 -25.75
N ASP A 144 4.32 -4.63 -26.96
CA ASP A 144 4.71 -5.29 -28.21
C ASP A 144 6.16 -4.98 -28.66
N GLY A 145 6.83 -4.05 -27.96
CA GLY A 145 8.20 -3.64 -28.27
C GLY A 145 9.31 -4.53 -27.67
N PRO A 146 10.59 -4.12 -27.82
CA PRO A 146 11.75 -4.91 -27.39
C PRO A 146 11.84 -5.12 -25.87
N CYS A 147 11.09 -4.40 -25.03
CA CYS A 147 11.08 -4.62 -23.59
C CYS A 147 10.47 -5.97 -23.17
N ARG A 148 9.87 -6.73 -24.10
CA ARG A 148 9.37 -8.10 -23.86
C ARG A 148 10.43 -9.09 -23.42
N GLU A 149 11.68 -8.85 -23.81
CA GLU A 149 12.84 -9.69 -23.46
C GLU A 149 13.68 -9.07 -22.34
N ARG A 150 13.37 -7.83 -21.94
CA ARG A 150 14.12 -7.12 -20.92
C ARG A 150 13.56 -7.46 -19.55
N ARG A 151 14.46 -7.93 -18.68
CA ARG A 151 14.21 -7.95 -17.24
C ARG A 151 13.95 -6.53 -16.72
N PRO A 152 13.23 -6.40 -15.59
CA PRO A 152 12.55 -7.48 -14.87
C PRO A 152 11.13 -7.77 -15.36
N PHE A 153 10.53 -6.85 -16.13
CA PHE A 153 9.09 -6.86 -16.37
C PHE A 153 8.66 -7.64 -17.61
N PHE A 154 9.56 -7.95 -18.54
CA PHE A 154 9.27 -8.68 -19.78
C PHE A 154 8.07 -8.10 -20.55
N GLY A 155 7.98 -6.77 -20.51
CA GLY A 155 6.93 -5.97 -21.13
C GLY A 155 5.56 -6.03 -20.44
N TYR A 156 5.40 -6.69 -19.29
CA TYR A 156 4.13 -6.76 -18.58
C TYR A 156 3.88 -5.55 -17.68
N VAL A 157 2.61 -5.13 -17.61
CA VAL A 157 2.09 -4.20 -16.61
C VAL A 157 0.81 -4.79 -16.03
N LYS A 158 0.72 -4.90 -14.70
CA LYS A 158 -0.41 -5.50 -13.99
C LYS A 158 -1.02 -4.49 -13.03
N ARG A 159 -2.32 -4.21 -13.13
CA ARG A 159 -3.01 -3.19 -12.32
C ARG A 159 -4.33 -3.70 -11.77
N SER A 160 -4.71 -3.15 -10.63
CA SER A 160 -6.03 -3.36 -10.02
C SER A 160 -7.13 -2.51 -10.66
N SER A 161 -6.76 -1.51 -11.45
CA SER A 161 -7.69 -0.67 -12.19
C SER A 161 -7.48 -0.79 -13.70
N ASN A 162 -8.55 -0.64 -14.46
CA ASN A 162 -8.51 -0.59 -15.92
C ASN A 162 -7.97 0.75 -16.43
N ARG A 163 -6.71 1.04 -16.11
CA ARG A 163 -5.97 2.22 -16.59
C ARG A 163 -4.82 1.71 -17.45
N ALA A 164 -4.91 1.90 -18.76
CA ALA A 164 -3.81 1.53 -19.66
C ALA A 164 -2.51 2.28 -19.27
N PRO A 165 -1.34 1.68 -19.47
CA PRO A 165 -0.07 2.38 -19.39
C PRO A 165 -0.05 3.61 -20.29
N GLY A 166 0.46 4.74 -19.78
CA GLY A 166 0.45 5.99 -20.54
C GLY A 166 1.21 7.14 -19.89
N PRO A 167 1.10 8.36 -20.45
CA PRO A 167 1.92 9.53 -20.06
C PRO A 167 1.89 9.94 -18.59
N ASN A 168 0.86 9.54 -17.85
CA ASN A 168 0.73 9.84 -16.42
C ASN A 168 1.55 8.88 -15.54
N ASP A 169 2.16 7.83 -16.12
CA ASP A 169 3.07 6.94 -15.41
C ASP A 169 4.48 7.55 -15.38
N LEU A 170 5.09 7.60 -14.21
CA LEU A 170 6.42 8.20 -14.01
C LEU A 170 7.49 7.61 -14.94
N TRP A 171 7.40 6.30 -15.21
CA TRP A 171 8.34 5.57 -16.07
C TRP A 171 8.01 5.69 -17.58
N TRP A 172 6.88 6.28 -17.97
CA TRP A 172 6.40 6.28 -19.35
C TRP A 172 7.39 6.92 -20.32
N ASN A 173 7.96 8.07 -19.96
CA ASN A 173 8.92 8.77 -20.81
C ASN A 173 10.20 7.94 -21.04
N SER A 174 10.68 7.24 -20.01
CA SER A 174 11.82 6.32 -20.11
C SER A 174 11.50 5.11 -21.01
N HIS A 175 10.30 4.53 -20.85
CA HIS A 175 9.84 3.45 -21.72
C HIS A 175 9.71 3.91 -23.19
N LYS A 176 9.15 5.11 -23.42
CA LYS A 176 9.00 5.67 -24.76
C LYS A 176 10.36 5.90 -25.43
N ALA A 177 11.36 6.37 -24.70
CA ALA A 177 12.70 6.58 -25.23
C ALA A 177 13.45 5.27 -25.54
N SER A 178 13.36 4.28 -24.65
CA SER A 178 14.19 3.05 -24.72
C SER A 178 13.54 1.86 -25.45
N CYS A 179 12.22 1.86 -25.59
CA CYS A 179 11.44 0.77 -26.18
C CYS A 179 10.51 1.29 -27.27
N ASN A 180 9.74 2.34 -26.98
CA ASN A 180 8.74 2.94 -27.88
C ASN A 180 7.64 1.97 -28.37
N GLY A 181 7.46 0.82 -27.70
CA GLY A 181 6.37 -0.12 -27.99
C GLY A 181 5.02 0.34 -27.42
N THR A 182 3.96 -0.32 -27.86
CA THR A 182 2.58 -0.08 -27.41
C THR A 182 2.11 -1.19 -26.48
N PHE A 183 1.35 -0.83 -25.45
CA PHE A 183 0.79 -1.79 -24.49
C PHE A 183 -0.57 -2.30 -24.93
N GLN A 184 -0.66 -3.58 -25.20
CA GLN A 184 -1.89 -4.27 -25.56
C GLN A 184 -2.49 -4.97 -24.34
N LYS A 185 -3.81 -4.83 -24.14
CA LYS A 185 -4.50 -5.47 -23.01
C LYS A 185 -4.67 -6.96 -23.29
N ILE A 186 -4.22 -7.81 -22.38
CA ILE A 186 -4.25 -9.27 -22.53
C ILE A 186 -5.12 -9.99 -21.50
N LYS A 187 -5.46 -9.33 -20.39
CA LYS A 187 -6.36 -9.87 -19.36
C LYS A 187 -7.20 -8.78 -18.72
N GLU A 188 -8.45 -9.12 -18.41
CA GLU A 188 -9.33 -8.36 -17.55
C GLU A 188 -10.22 -9.29 -16.71
N PRO A 189 -10.88 -8.80 -15.64
CA PRO A 189 -11.80 -9.59 -14.84
C PRO A 189 -12.97 -10.11 -15.68
N GLU A 190 -13.46 -11.31 -15.34
CA GLU A 190 -14.63 -11.89 -16.01
C GLU A 190 -15.86 -11.00 -15.83
N GLY A 191 -16.64 -10.83 -16.91
CA GLY A 191 -17.83 -9.97 -16.91
C GLY A 191 -17.56 -8.46 -16.88
N TYR A 192 -16.29 -8.03 -16.91
CA TYR A 192 -15.93 -6.62 -17.00
C TYR A 192 -16.45 -6.01 -18.31
N GLY A 193 -17.13 -4.86 -18.25
CA GLY A 193 -17.71 -4.18 -19.42
C GLY A 193 -19.13 -4.63 -19.85
N GLN A 194 -19.60 -5.81 -19.42
CA GLN A 194 -20.94 -6.32 -19.77
C GLN A 194 -22.09 -5.55 -19.07
N ARG A 195 -21.79 -4.71 -18.08
CA ARG A 195 -22.78 -3.86 -17.39
C ARG A 195 -23.25 -2.63 -18.17
N LYS A 196 -22.67 -2.34 -19.35
CA LYS A 196 -23.17 -1.30 -20.27
C LYS A 196 -23.83 -1.92 -21.50
N ARG A 197 -24.97 -2.59 -21.29
CA ARG A 197 -26.07 -2.80 -22.27
C ARG A 197 -27.08 -3.76 -21.63
N LYS A 198 -27.97 -3.25 -20.77
CA LYS A 198 -29.28 -3.91 -20.58
C LYS A 198 -30.27 -3.23 -21.52
N LYS A 199 -30.48 -3.83 -22.70
CA LYS A 199 -31.81 -3.80 -23.31
C LYS A 199 -32.72 -4.69 -22.46
N PRO A 200 -34.01 -4.35 -22.26
CA PRO A 200 -34.94 -5.26 -21.63
C PRO A 200 -35.25 -6.36 -22.64
N ASP A 201 -34.94 -7.62 -22.33
CA ASP A 201 -35.75 -8.71 -22.85
C ASP A 201 -35.71 -9.94 -21.96
N GLU A 202 -36.87 -10.59 -21.91
CA GLU A 202 -37.21 -11.79 -21.19
C GLU A 202 -36.46 -13.01 -21.74
N SER A 203 -35.83 -13.76 -20.84
CA SER A 203 -35.84 -15.24 -20.81
C SER A 203 -34.78 -15.70 -19.82
N GLY A 204 -35.24 -16.36 -18.76
CA GLY A 204 -34.41 -16.90 -17.71
C GLY A 204 -33.68 -18.16 -18.17
N VAL A 205 -32.34 -18.10 -18.13
CA VAL A 205 -31.49 -19.30 -17.99
C VAL A 205 -30.37 -18.93 -17.02
N LEU A 206 -30.37 -19.58 -15.85
CA LEU A 206 -29.35 -19.42 -14.82
C LEU A 206 -28.07 -20.16 -15.25
N SER A 207 -27.04 -19.40 -15.63
CA SER A 207 -25.67 -19.91 -15.72
C SER A 207 -24.99 -19.75 -14.37
N GLN A 208 -24.59 -20.87 -13.77
CA GLN A 208 -23.90 -20.93 -12.49
C GLN A 208 -22.50 -20.35 -12.62
N THR A 209 -22.27 -19.16 -12.08
CA THR A 209 -20.93 -18.61 -11.85
C THR A 209 -20.51 -18.90 -10.42
N SER A 210 -19.34 -19.51 -10.25
CA SER A 210 -18.67 -19.77 -8.98
C SER A 210 -18.60 -18.48 -8.14
N PRO A 211 -19.04 -18.48 -6.86
CA PRO A 211 -18.99 -17.28 -6.05
C PRO A 211 -17.55 -17.03 -5.58
N THR A 212 -16.97 -15.89 -5.94
CA THR A 212 -15.83 -15.34 -5.19
C THR A 212 -16.33 -14.92 -3.80
N LEU A 213 -15.48 -15.07 -2.78
CA LEU A 213 -15.84 -14.84 -1.36
C LEU A 213 -16.45 -13.44 -1.11
N ASP A 214 -16.20 -12.47 -1.98
CA ASP A 214 -16.73 -11.10 -1.94
C ASP A 214 -18.25 -11.02 -1.85
N ILE A 215 -18.98 -11.99 -2.42
CA ILE A 215 -20.45 -12.01 -2.41
C ILE A 215 -20.97 -12.22 -0.98
N TYR A 216 -20.34 -13.10 -0.20
CA TYR A 216 -20.74 -13.40 1.18
C TYR A 216 -20.39 -12.26 2.14
N ILE A 217 -19.46 -11.40 1.77
CA ILE A 217 -18.90 -10.33 2.60
C ILE A 217 -19.73 -9.03 2.54
N THR A 218 -20.61 -8.89 1.54
CA THR A 218 -21.42 -7.68 1.29
C THR A 218 -22.75 -7.65 2.06
N VAL A 219 -23.18 -8.77 2.66
CA VAL A 219 -24.51 -8.89 3.29
C VAL A 219 -24.55 -8.34 4.73
N GLY A 220 -23.41 -7.97 5.32
CA GLY A 220 -23.31 -7.62 6.76
C GLY A 220 -23.62 -6.18 7.19
N ASN A 221 -23.64 -5.19 6.28
CA ASN A 221 -23.83 -3.78 6.70
C ASN A 221 -25.18 -3.22 6.22
N GLY A 222 -26.11 -3.11 7.17
CA GLY A 222 -27.48 -2.67 6.99
C GLY A 222 -27.64 -1.30 6.34
N ASN A 223 -28.65 -1.24 5.47
CA ASN A 223 -29.22 -0.07 4.82
C ASN A 223 -29.66 1.03 5.81
N LEU A 224 -29.16 2.25 5.65
CA LEU A 224 -29.85 3.47 6.06
C LEU A 224 -30.15 4.31 4.82
N LYS A 225 -31.43 4.29 4.43
CA LYS A 225 -32.01 5.14 3.37
C LYS A 225 -31.95 6.61 3.80
N LYS A 226 -31.43 7.50 2.93
CA LYS A 226 -31.86 8.91 2.88
C LYS A 226 -32.15 9.32 1.43
N LYS A 227 -33.32 9.92 1.25
CA LYS A 227 -33.87 10.47 0.00
C LYS A 227 -33.40 11.93 -0.23
N PRO A 228 -33.63 12.51 -1.43
CA PRO A 228 -32.71 13.44 -2.09
C PRO A 228 -33.06 14.93 -1.97
N GLY A 229 -32.09 15.80 -2.25
CA GLY A 229 -32.30 17.25 -2.46
C GLY A 229 -31.12 17.95 -3.17
N ALA A 230 -31.39 18.43 -4.39
CA ALA A 230 -30.85 19.60 -5.12
C ALA A 230 -29.33 19.79 -5.41
N LEU A 231 -28.94 19.51 -6.68
CA LEU A 231 -28.45 20.42 -7.78
C LEU A 231 -27.32 21.48 -7.54
N PRO A 232 -26.60 21.93 -8.61
CA PRO A 232 -25.17 21.67 -8.80
C PRO A 232 -24.30 22.94 -8.86
N SER A 233 -22.98 22.81 -8.73
CA SER A 233 -22.06 23.84 -9.24
C SER A 233 -20.89 23.23 -10.00
N SER A 234 -20.83 23.60 -11.28
CA SER A 234 -19.72 23.43 -12.19
C SER A 234 -18.45 24.14 -11.69
N GLY A 235 -17.29 23.52 -11.88
CA GLY A 235 -15.99 24.13 -11.62
C GLY A 235 -14.90 23.39 -12.37
N ILE A 236 -14.68 23.80 -13.61
CA ILE A 236 -13.51 23.44 -14.42
C ILE A 236 -12.29 24.11 -13.79
N GLY A 237 -11.21 23.37 -13.60
CA GLY A 237 -9.97 23.90 -13.05
C GLY A 237 -8.80 22.96 -13.30
N SER A 238 -8.32 22.97 -14.54
CA SER A 238 -7.03 22.44 -14.94
C SER A 238 -5.90 23.25 -14.26
N ALA A 239 -4.87 22.59 -13.76
CA ALA A 239 -3.60 23.23 -13.43
C ALA A 239 -2.47 22.21 -13.57
N ASP A 240 -1.96 22.10 -14.78
CA ASP A 240 -0.55 21.83 -15.03
C ASP A 240 0.28 22.95 -14.39
N CYS A 241 1.46 22.62 -13.85
CA CYS A 241 2.70 23.38 -14.08
C CYS A 241 3.93 22.69 -13.43
N PRO A 242 5.14 22.97 -13.95
CA PRO A 242 6.21 22.00 -14.16
C PRO A 242 7.27 21.97 -13.05
N ILE A 243 7.98 20.85 -12.95
CA ILE A 243 9.18 20.66 -12.12
C ILE A 243 10.40 21.02 -12.97
N ILE A 244 11.15 22.04 -12.55
CA ILE A 244 12.54 22.29 -12.96
C ILE A 244 13.41 21.75 -11.82
N ILE A 245 14.33 20.83 -12.12
CA ILE A 245 15.41 20.45 -11.22
C ILE A 245 16.71 20.71 -11.98
N GLU A 246 17.48 21.69 -11.50
CA GLU A 246 18.86 21.89 -11.90
C GLU A 246 19.74 20.78 -11.32
N SER A 247 20.67 20.33 -12.15
CA SER A 247 21.64 19.28 -11.92
C SER A 247 22.84 19.80 -11.14
N ASP A 248 23.30 19.05 -10.13
CA ASP A 248 24.67 19.18 -9.63
C ASP A 248 25.32 17.81 -9.41
N SER A 249 26.61 17.78 -9.75
CA SER A 249 27.50 16.61 -9.90
C SER A 249 28.15 16.20 -8.57
N PRO A 250 28.71 14.98 -8.46
CA PRO A 250 29.19 14.43 -7.18
C PRO A 250 30.68 14.72 -6.94
N PRO A 251 31.15 14.70 -5.67
CA PRO A 251 32.56 14.51 -5.39
C PRO A 251 32.89 13.10 -4.85
N SER A 252 34.13 12.76 -5.16
CA SER A 252 34.90 11.53 -5.08
C SER A 252 35.28 11.00 -3.68
N THR A 253 35.28 9.67 -3.60
CA THR A 253 36.18 8.72 -2.90
C THR A 253 37.26 9.23 -1.94
N SER A 254 37.33 8.59 -0.77
CA SER A 254 38.60 8.21 -0.14
C SER A 254 38.47 6.93 0.70
N SER A 255 39.41 6.02 0.49
CA SER A 255 39.58 4.72 1.11
C SER A 255 40.42 4.82 2.39
N THR A 256 40.06 4.10 3.45
CA THR A 256 41.02 3.74 4.51
C THR A 256 40.66 2.40 5.13
N SER A 257 41.60 1.48 5.05
CA SER A 257 41.61 0.14 5.65
C SER A 257 42.10 0.19 7.09
N PHE A 258 41.42 -0.50 8.00
CA PHE A 258 41.98 -0.87 9.30
C PHE A 258 41.49 -2.26 9.72
N SER A 259 42.44 -3.15 9.97
CA SER A 259 42.23 -4.48 10.55
C SER A 259 42.58 -4.43 12.03
N SER A 260 41.77 -5.06 12.89
CA SER A 260 42.22 -6.06 13.90
C SER A 260 41.05 -6.56 14.76
N SER A 261 41.03 -7.89 14.88
CA SER A 261 40.29 -8.84 15.71
C SER A 261 39.95 -8.46 17.16
N GLU A 262 38.74 -8.83 17.61
CA GLU A 262 38.40 -9.76 18.73
C GLU A 262 36.91 -10.20 18.55
N GLY A 263 36.49 -11.41 18.98
CA GLY A 263 35.09 -11.89 18.88
C GLY A 263 34.70 -12.81 20.05
N PRO A 264 33.53 -13.50 20.08
CA PRO A 264 32.21 -13.25 19.48
C PRO A 264 31.09 -13.12 20.57
N PRO A 265 29.81 -12.85 20.24
CA PRO A 265 28.87 -13.98 20.10
C PRO A 265 27.73 -13.78 19.06
N ASN A 266 27.38 -14.86 18.35
CA ASN A 266 26.17 -15.03 17.53
C ASN A 266 25.83 -13.90 16.54
N GLU A 267 26.57 -13.84 15.42
CA GLU A 267 26.04 -13.22 14.20
C GLU A 267 24.84 -14.04 13.72
N ILE A 268 23.65 -13.48 13.92
CA ILE A 268 22.46 -13.85 13.15
C ILE A 268 22.86 -13.71 11.68
N ALA A 269 22.74 -14.79 10.90
CA ALA A 269 23.14 -14.87 9.50
C ALA A 269 22.38 -13.83 8.65
N LEU A 270 22.88 -12.60 8.61
CA LEU A 270 22.35 -11.46 7.85
C LEU A 270 22.77 -11.50 6.37
N SER A 271 23.42 -12.59 5.95
CA SER A 271 24.08 -12.75 4.64
C SER A 271 23.51 -13.91 3.82
N ARG A 272 22.29 -14.38 4.14
CA ARG A 272 21.58 -15.29 3.25
C ARG A 272 20.99 -14.47 2.10
N ASN A 273 21.37 -14.80 0.87
CA ASN A 273 20.73 -14.23 -0.31
C ASN A 273 19.54 -15.11 -0.74
N VAL A 274 18.49 -14.47 -1.22
CA VAL A 274 17.30 -15.09 -1.82
C VAL A 274 17.02 -14.44 -3.16
N ILE A 275 16.49 -15.21 -4.09
CA ILE A 275 16.13 -14.70 -5.41
C ILE A 275 14.78 -13.99 -5.28
N CYS A 276 14.72 -12.72 -5.68
CA CYS A 276 13.47 -11.99 -5.75
C CYS A 276 12.50 -12.64 -6.75
N PRO A 277 11.31 -13.09 -6.33
CA PRO A 277 10.33 -13.70 -7.23
C PRO A 277 9.76 -12.72 -8.28
N SER A 278 9.92 -11.41 -8.08
CA SER A 278 9.39 -10.38 -9.00
C SER A 278 10.34 -10.01 -10.14
N CYS A 279 11.66 -9.94 -9.89
CA CYS A 279 12.66 -9.55 -10.91
C CYS A 279 13.72 -10.63 -11.20
N GLY A 280 13.87 -11.62 -10.32
CA GLY A 280 14.93 -12.63 -10.40
C GLY A 280 16.34 -12.10 -10.10
N GLU A 281 16.47 -11.04 -9.31
CA GLU A 281 17.75 -10.55 -8.75
C GLU A 281 18.06 -11.24 -7.41
N ASP A 282 19.34 -11.45 -7.13
CA ASP A 282 19.82 -11.94 -5.83
C ASP A 282 19.79 -10.78 -4.84
N VAL A 283 18.95 -10.91 -3.82
CA VAL A 283 18.78 -9.90 -2.77
C VAL A 283 19.13 -10.54 -1.44
N ILE A 284 19.80 -9.80 -0.57
CA ILE A 284 19.98 -10.24 0.81
C ILE A 284 18.59 -10.42 1.43
N GLU A 285 18.34 -11.56 2.08
CA GLU A 285 17.05 -11.95 2.67
C GLU A 285 16.49 -10.86 3.59
N TYR A 286 17.36 -10.16 4.32
CA TYR A 286 16.98 -9.03 5.14
C TYR A 286 16.32 -7.87 4.36
N PHE A 287 16.75 -7.62 3.13
CA PHE A 287 16.22 -6.57 2.24
C PHE A 287 15.22 -7.09 1.20
N ILE A 288 14.85 -8.38 1.24
CA ILE A 288 13.99 -8.96 0.20
C ILE A 288 12.65 -8.24 0.10
N ASN A 289 12.07 -7.82 1.23
CA ASN A 289 10.79 -7.11 1.24
C ASN A 289 10.92 -5.69 0.67
N ASP A 290 12.00 -4.96 0.99
CA ASP A 290 12.30 -3.63 0.42
C ASP A 290 12.50 -3.70 -1.10
N HIS A 291 13.25 -4.70 -1.54
CA HIS A 291 13.43 -4.97 -2.95
C HIS A 291 12.10 -5.38 -3.61
N LEU A 292 11.28 -6.22 -2.96
CA LEU A 292 9.98 -6.63 -3.49
C LEU A 292 9.03 -5.43 -3.63
N ASP A 293 8.97 -4.56 -2.63
CA ASP A 293 8.11 -3.39 -2.63
C ASP A 293 8.50 -2.41 -3.75
N SER A 294 9.79 -2.08 -3.89
CA SER A 294 10.29 -1.24 -5.00
C SER A 294 10.12 -1.93 -6.38
N CYS A 295 10.39 -3.22 -6.46
CA CYS A 295 10.23 -4.01 -7.67
C CYS A 295 8.77 -4.12 -8.11
N VAL A 296 7.82 -4.08 -7.19
CA VAL A 296 6.38 -4.19 -7.46
C VAL A 296 5.71 -2.82 -7.64
N TYR A 297 6.25 -1.75 -7.04
CA TYR A 297 5.81 -0.37 -7.27
C TYR A 297 6.19 0.18 -8.65
N LEU A 298 7.26 -0.35 -9.25
CA LEU A 298 7.69 0.00 -10.60
C LEU A 298 6.96 -0.79 -11.71
N GLN A 299 6.02 -1.70 -11.35
CA GLN A 299 5.12 -2.42 -12.28
C GLN A 299 3.84 -1.64 -12.59
#